data_AF-E9NQD7-F1
#
_entry.id   AF-E9NQD7-F1
#
_cell.length_a   1.000
_cell.length_b   1.000
_cell.length_c   1.000
_cell.angle_alpha   90.00
_cell.angle_beta   90.00
_cell.angle_gamma   90.00
#
_symmetry.space_group_name_H-M   'P 1'
#
loop_
_entity.id
_entity.type
_entity.pdbx_description
1 polymer ?
#
loop_
_entity_poly.entity_id
_entity_poly.type
_entity_poly.pdbx_seq_one_letter_code
_entity_poly.pdbx_strand_id
1 'polypeptide(L)'
;CRVNFSTTHTLNIDTQKYRGKDYYINSEMSYEASQKFKRDDHVDVFGLFYILNSHTGEYIYGGITPAQNNKVNHKLLGNLFISGESQQNLNNKIILEKDIVTFQEIDFKIRKYLMDNYKIYDATSPYVSGRIEIGT
;
A
#
# COMPACT_ATOMS: atom_id res chain seq x y z
N CYS A 1 5.56 9.56 -9.50
CA CYS A 1 5.99 10.84 -8.90
C CYS A 1 7.50 10.98 -9.01
N ARG A 2 8.07 12.17 -8.74
CA ARG A 2 9.53 12.33 -8.60
C ARG A 2 9.87 12.60 -7.14
N VAL A 3 11.01 12.09 -6.68
CA VAL A 3 11.53 12.40 -5.34
C VAL A 3 12.11 13.82 -5.34
N ASN A 4 11.64 14.67 -4.42
CA ASN A 4 12.18 16.01 -4.21
C ASN A 4 13.51 15.97 -3.44
N PHE A 5 13.49 15.29 -2.29
CA PHE A 5 14.65 15.09 -1.42
C PHE A 5 14.38 13.95 -0.42
N SER A 6 15.44 13.46 0.22
CA SER A 6 15.37 12.50 1.32
C SER A 6 16.00 13.07 2.59
N THR A 7 15.51 12.62 3.73
CA THR A 7 16.17 12.76 5.04
C THR A 7 16.54 11.37 5.56
N THR A 8 17.08 11.29 6.78
CA THR A 8 17.35 10.00 7.44
C THR A 8 16.09 9.17 7.65
N HIS A 9 14.93 9.80 7.83
CA HIS A 9 13.68 9.14 8.24
C HIS A 9 12.52 9.37 7.28
N THR A 10 12.68 10.21 6.26
CA THR A 10 11.58 10.55 5.35
C THR A 10 12.02 10.67 3.91
N LEU A 11 11.09 10.39 3.00
CA LEU A 11 11.21 10.69 1.57
C LEU A 11 10.13 11.69 1.18
N ASN A 12 10.54 12.86 0.68
CA ASN A 12 9.63 13.87 0.15
C ASN A 12 9.43 13.68 -1.35
N ILE A 13 8.18 13.60 -1.79
CA ILE A 13 7.81 13.19 -3.15
C ILE A 13 6.86 14.23 -3.75
N ASP A 14 7.17 14.69 -4.95
CA ASP A 14 6.36 15.64 -5.71
C ASP A 14 5.06 14.98 -6.21
N THR A 15 3.93 15.47 -5.72
CA THR A 15 2.58 15.06 -6.15
C THR A 15 1.80 16.19 -6.82
N GLN A 16 2.48 17.29 -7.19
CA GLN A 16 1.81 18.50 -7.70
C GLN A 16 0.97 18.23 -8.95
N LYS A 17 1.42 17.28 -9.80
CA LYS A 17 0.71 16.87 -11.02
C LYS A 17 -0.62 16.16 -10.76
N TYR A 18 -0.87 15.71 -9.52
CA TYR A 18 -2.11 15.03 -9.11
C TYR A 18 -2.98 15.90 -8.19
N ARG A 19 -2.36 16.71 -7.31
CA ARG A 19 -3.05 17.42 -6.22
C ARG A 19 -3.06 18.94 -6.37
N GLY A 20 -2.24 19.52 -7.24
CA GLY A 20 -2.11 20.97 -7.44
C GLY A 20 -0.76 21.51 -6.96
N LYS A 21 -0.54 22.81 -7.15
CA LYS A 21 0.74 23.48 -6.86
C LYS A 21 1.16 23.27 -5.39
N ASP A 22 2.45 23.05 -5.16
CA ASP A 22 3.11 22.92 -3.85
C ASP A 22 2.67 21.70 -3.01
N TYR A 23 1.93 20.74 -3.61
CA TYR A 23 1.56 19.48 -2.97
C TYR A 23 2.68 18.44 -3.02
N TYR A 24 2.82 17.72 -1.91
CA TYR A 24 3.80 16.66 -1.77
C TYR A 24 3.26 15.51 -0.91
N ILE A 25 3.88 14.35 -1.05
CA ILE A 25 3.79 13.27 -0.07
C ILE A 25 5.06 13.27 0.77
N ASN A 26 4.90 13.10 2.08
CA ASN A 26 5.97 12.83 3.02
C ASN A 26 5.83 11.40 3.54
N SER A 27 6.73 10.53 3.07
CA SER A 27 6.76 9.12 3.47
C SER A 27 7.81 8.91 4.55
N GLU A 28 7.38 8.66 5.78
CA GLU A 28 8.27 8.25 6.86
C GLU A 28 8.66 6.77 6.70
N MET A 29 9.95 6.46 6.82
CA MET A 29 10.49 5.11 6.60
C MET A 29 11.78 4.88 7.40
N SER A 30 12.19 3.62 7.53
CA SER A 30 13.45 3.27 8.19
C SER A 30 14.65 3.83 7.42
N TYR A 31 15.79 3.93 8.10
CA TYR A 31 17.03 4.40 7.49
C TYR A 31 17.43 3.54 6.28
N GLU A 32 17.34 2.22 6.41
CA GLU A 32 17.70 1.27 5.35
C GLU A 32 16.81 1.43 4.11
N ALA A 33 15.53 1.80 4.30
CA ALA A 33 14.61 2.07 3.21
C ALA A 33 14.86 3.43 2.57
N SER A 34 15.16 4.47 3.36
CA SER A 34 15.38 5.82 2.86
C SER A 34 16.62 5.93 1.96
N GLN A 35 17.64 5.11 2.22
CA GLN A 35 18.86 5.06 1.39
C GLN A 35 18.63 4.44 -0.01
N LYS A 36 17.49 3.79 -0.27
CA LYS A 36 17.21 3.15 -1.58
C LYS A 36 16.72 4.13 -2.63
N PHE A 37 16.30 5.33 -2.24
CA PHE A 37 15.77 6.35 -3.13
C PHE A 37 16.56 7.65 -2.98
N LYS A 38 16.81 8.31 -4.09
CA LYS A 38 17.53 9.60 -4.16
C LYS A 38 16.71 10.64 -4.92
N ARG A 39 17.16 11.88 -4.83
CA ARG A 39 16.58 13.01 -5.55
C ARG A 39 16.41 12.68 -7.04
N ASP A 40 15.28 13.13 -7.59
CA ASP A 40 14.84 12.93 -8.98
C ASP A 40 14.48 11.48 -9.37
N ASP A 41 14.61 10.49 -8.47
CA ASP A 41 14.11 9.14 -8.75
C ASP A 41 12.60 9.17 -9.05
N HIS A 42 12.22 8.36 -10.04
CA HIS A 42 10.83 8.13 -10.39
C HIS A 42 10.27 7.01 -9.52
N VAL A 43 9.22 7.32 -8.75
CA VAL A 43 8.62 6.41 -7.78
C VAL A 43 7.11 6.32 -7.95
N ASP A 44 6.54 5.18 -7.59
CA ASP A 44 5.10 5.05 -7.35
C ASP A 44 4.80 5.11 -5.86
N VAL A 45 3.63 5.65 -5.54
CA VAL A 45 3.20 5.86 -4.17
C VAL A 45 1.86 5.16 -3.94
N PHE A 46 1.83 4.27 -2.96
CA PHE A 46 0.62 3.67 -2.41
C PHE A 46 0.75 3.65 -0.89
N GLY A 47 0.07 4.57 -0.22
CA GLY A 47 0.14 4.72 1.23
C GLY A 47 -1.20 5.10 1.85
N LEU A 48 -1.35 4.77 3.13
CA LEU A 48 -2.48 5.17 3.96
C LEU A 48 -2.02 6.34 4.83
N PHE A 49 -2.77 7.45 4.82
CA PHE A 49 -2.45 8.60 5.64
C PHE A 49 -2.67 8.27 7.12
N TYR A 50 -1.82 8.82 7.99
CA TYR A 50 -1.99 8.71 9.45
C TYR A 50 -2.36 10.04 10.11
N ILE A 51 -2.30 11.15 9.37
CA ILE A 51 -2.73 12.48 9.81
C ILE A 51 -3.54 13.16 8.70
N LEU A 52 -4.52 13.97 9.11
CA LEU A 52 -5.35 14.80 8.24
C LEU A 52 -5.09 16.29 8.52
N ASN A 53 -5.54 17.16 7.61
CA ASN A 53 -5.44 18.63 7.71
C ASN A 53 -4.00 19.17 7.81
N SER A 54 -3.05 18.50 7.16
CA SER A 54 -1.62 18.81 7.17
C SER A 54 -1.19 19.76 6.03
N HIS A 55 -2.00 20.80 5.77
CA HIS A 55 -1.79 21.78 4.70
C HIS A 55 -1.66 21.12 3.32
N THR A 56 -0.56 21.36 2.58
CA THR A 56 -0.29 20.79 1.25
C THR A 56 0.45 19.44 1.30
N GLY A 57 0.81 18.97 2.49
CA GLY A 57 1.50 17.70 2.66
C GLY A 57 0.53 16.57 2.98
N GLU A 58 0.69 15.42 2.33
CA GLU A 58 0.05 14.15 2.70
C GLU A 58 1.09 13.23 3.36
N TYR A 59 0.82 12.73 4.57
CA TYR A 59 1.81 12.03 5.40
C TYR A 59 1.47 10.56 5.55
N ILE A 60 2.41 9.68 5.18
CA ILE A 60 2.26 8.22 5.17
C ILE A 60 3.49 7.56 5.79
N TYR A 61 3.38 6.28 6.13
CA TYR A 61 4.52 5.42 6.40
C TYR A 61 4.83 4.55 5.19
N GLY A 62 6.06 4.58 4.70
CA GLY A 62 6.53 3.75 3.59
C GLY A 62 5.68 3.89 2.31
N GLY A 63 5.27 2.75 1.74
CA GLY A 63 4.38 2.77 0.57
C GLY A 63 5.03 3.23 -0.74
N ILE A 64 6.37 3.23 -0.81
CA ILE A 64 7.14 3.71 -1.96
C ILE A 64 7.78 2.54 -2.70
N THR A 65 7.64 2.52 -4.02
CA THR A 65 8.35 1.58 -4.92
C THR A 65 8.99 2.35 -6.08
N PRO A 66 10.00 1.79 -6.77
CA PRO A 66 10.39 2.29 -8.08
C PRO A 66 9.16 2.39 -9.00
N ALA A 67 9.12 3.41 -9.86
CA ALA A 67 7.99 3.60 -10.76
C ALA A 67 7.84 2.43 -11.75
N GLN A 68 6.61 1.96 -11.93
CA GLN A 68 6.26 0.97 -12.93
C GLN A 68 6.33 1.59 -14.34
N ASN A 69 7.21 1.07 -15.20
CA ASN A 69 7.40 1.60 -16.55
C ASN A 69 6.32 1.13 -17.54
N ASN A 70 5.93 -0.15 -17.46
CA ASN A 70 4.99 -0.77 -18.39
C ASN A 70 3.70 -1.15 -17.67
N LYS A 71 2.56 -1.05 -18.37
CA LYS A 71 1.29 -1.55 -17.85
C LYS A 71 1.38 -3.07 -17.62
N VAL A 72 1.10 -3.50 -16.39
CA VAL A 72 1.07 -4.91 -16.00
C VAL A 72 -0.24 -5.21 -15.25
N ASN A 73 -0.64 -6.47 -15.22
CA ASN A 73 -1.84 -6.92 -14.53
C ASN A 73 -1.60 -8.29 -13.91
N HIS A 74 -1.42 -8.32 -12.60
CA HIS A 74 -1.15 -9.52 -11.82
C HIS A 74 -2.40 -9.92 -11.06
N LYS A 75 -3.11 -10.93 -11.55
CA LYS A 75 -4.24 -11.55 -10.84
C LYS A 75 -3.68 -12.49 -9.78
N LEU A 76 -3.93 -12.18 -8.50
CA LEU A 76 -3.43 -12.99 -7.40
C LEU A 76 -4.24 -14.28 -7.24
N LEU A 77 -3.55 -15.35 -6.86
CA LEU A 77 -4.17 -16.60 -6.41
C LEU A 77 -4.15 -16.64 -4.89
N GLY A 78 -5.21 -17.17 -4.28
CA GLY A 78 -5.34 -17.13 -2.84
C GLY A 78 -6.46 -18.02 -2.33
N ASN A 79 -6.32 -18.41 -1.07
CA ASN A 79 -7.29 -19.24 -0.34
C ASN A 79 -7.72 -18.50 0.92
N LEU A 80 -8.96 -18.74 1.35
CA LEU A 80 -9.48 -18.27 2.62
C LEU A 80 -9.89 -19.46 3.47
N PHE A 81 -9.37 -19.50 4.69
CA PHE A 81 -9.66 -20.53 5.68
C PHE A 81 -10.39 -19.87 6.85
N ILE A 82 -11.64 -20.27 7.08
CA ILE A 82 -12.46 -19.85 8.21
C ILE A 82 -12.70 -21.07 9.10
N SER A 83 -12.50 -20.92 10.41
CA SER A 83 -12.66 -22.01 11.38
C SER A 83 -14.07 -22.61 11.30
N GLY A 84 -14.14 -23.93 11.05
CA GLY A 84 -15.42 -24.64 10.93
C GLY A 84 -16.04 -24.60 9.52
N GLU A 85 -15.41 -23.94 8.54
CA GLU A 85 -15.87 -23.90 7.16
C GLU A 85 -14.91 -24.63 6.21
N SER A 86 -15.42 -25.05 5.04
CA SER A 86 -14.58 -25.51 3.95
C SER A 86 -13.73 -24.37 3.38
N GLN A 87 -12.52 -24.68 2.92
CA GLN A 87 -11.65 -23.73 2.24
C GLN A 87 -12.39 -23.01 1.11
N GLN A 88 -12.32 -21.67 1.10
CA GLN A 88 -12.88 -20.83 0.06
C GLN A 88 -11.80 -20.39 -0.93
N ASN A 89 -12.16 -20.26 -2.20
CA ASN A 89 -11.25 -19.85 -3.27
C ASN A 89 -11.33 -18.33 -3.50
N LEU A 90 -10.17 -17.65 -3.48
CA LEU A 90 -10.04 -16.21 -3.74
C LEU A 90 -9.25 -15.89 -5.02
N ASN A 91 -9.09 -16.87 -5.92
CA ASN A 91 -8.31 -16.69 -7.14
C ASN A 91 -8.90 -15.57 -7.99
N ASN A 92 -8.01 -14.70 -8.48
CA ASN A 92 -8.30 -13.59 -9.37
C ASN A 92 -9.21 -12.50 -8.79
N LYS A 93 -9.48 -12.51 -7.47
CA LYS A 93 -10.32 -11.49 -6.80
C LYS A 93 -9.57 -10.20 -6.49
N ILE A 94 -8.25 -10.27 -6.34
CA ILE A 94 -7.37 -9.13 -6.07
C ILE A 94 -6.35 -9.02 -7.20
N ILE A 95 -6.16 -7.78 -7.69
CA ILE A 95 -5.27 -7.47 -8.82
C ILE A 95 -4.22 -6.45 -8.36
N LEU A 96 -2.97 -6.71 -8.72
CA LEU A 96 -1.85 -5.76 -8.58
C LEU A 96 -1.40 -5.30 -9.95
N GLU A 97 -1.07 -4.01 -10.06
CA GLU A 97 -0.71 -3.36 -11.33
C GLU A 97 0.75 -2.89 -11.32
N LYS A 98 1.58 -3.50 -10.46
CA LYS A 98 3.02 -3.26 -10.34
C LYS A 98 3.74 -4.60 -10.19
N ASP A 99 4.95 -4.68 -10.73
CA ASP A 99 5.83 -5.85 -10.55
C ASP A 99 6.49 -5.85 -9.16
N ILE A 100 6.83 -4.67 -8.66
CA ILE A 100 7.36 -4.45 -7.31
C ILE A 100 6.27 -3.80 -6.48
N VAL A 101 5.86 -4.46 -5.39
CA VAL A 101 4.73 -4.03 -4.54
C VAL A 101 5.15 -4.00 -3.08
N THR A 102 4.64 -3.04 -2.33
CA THR A 102 4.82 -3.01 -0.87
C THR A 102 3.85 -3.98 -0.19
N PHE A 103 4.24 -4.53 0.96
CA PHE A 103 3.32 -5.28 1.81
C PHE A 103 2.13 -4.42 2.26
N GLN A 104 2.30 -3.10 2.37
CA GLN A 104 1.21 -2.18 2.69
C GLN A 104 0.10 -2.16 1.62
N GLU A 105 0.45 -2.15 0.33
CA GLU A 105 -0.53 -2.21 -0.76
C GLU A 105 -1.26 -3.57 -0.77
N ILE A 106 -0.53 -4.66 -0.60
CA ILE A 106 -1.08 -6.03 -0.55
C ILE A 106 -2.02 -6.18 0.65
N ASP A 107 -1.54 -5.82 1.85
CA ASP A 107 -2.29 -5.92 3.11
C ASP A 107 -3.57 -5.08 3.04
N PHE A 108 -3.47 -3.83 2.57
CA PHE A 108 -4.65 -2.98 2.41
C PHE A 108 -5.68 -3.58 1.46
N LYS A 109 -5.27 -4.02 0.26
CA LYS A 109 -6.22 -4.57 -0.72
C LYS A 109 -6.89 -5.86 -0.22
N ILE A 110 -6.15 -6.74 0.47
CA ILE A 110 -6.70 -7.95 1.09
C ILE A 110 -7.67 -7.59 2.22
N ARG A 111 -7.27 -6.73 3.17
CA ARG A 111 -8.16 -6.32 4.26
C ARG A 111 -9.40 -5.63 3.76
N LYS A 112 -9.28 -4.74 2.77
CA LYS A 112 -10.44 -4.10 2.15
C LYS A 112 -11.39 -5.13 1.52
N TYR A 113 -10.87 -6.12 0.78
CA TYR A 113 -11.70 -7.21 0.24
C TYR A 113 -12.43 -7.97 1.36
N LEU A 114 -11.75 -8.28 2.46
CA LEU A 114 -12.34 -8.97 3.60
C LEU A 114 -13.38 -8.10 4.35
N MET A 115 -13.16 -6.80 4.48
CA MET A 115 -14.16 -5.88 5.05
C MET A 115 -15.40 -5.76 4.15
N ASP A 116 -15.20 -5.67 2.83
CA ASP A 116 -16.30 -5.48 1.89
C ASP A 116 -17.21 -6.72 1.83
N ASN A 117 -16.63 -7.93 1.86
CA ASN A 117 -17.36 -9.19 1.62
C ASN A 117 -17.63 -10.02 2.88
N TYR A 118 -16.77 -9.93 3.89
CA TYR A 118 -16.85 -10.75 5.12
C TYR A 118 -17.04 -9.90 6.37
N LYS A 119 -17.00 -8.56 6.28
CA LYS A 119 -17.27 -7.67 7.42
C LYS A 119 -16.38 -7.94 8.63
N ILE A 120 -15.10 -8.25 8.37
CA ILE A 120 -14.20 -8.79 9.40
C ILE A 120 -13.98 -7.89 10.63
N TYR A 121 -14.25 -6.59 10.51
CA TYR A 121 -14.10 -5.60 11.59
C TYR A 121 -15.42 -4.97 12.04
N ASP A 122 -16.56 -5.48 11.58
CA ASP A 122 -17.85 -4.99 12.05
C ASP A 122 -18.08 -5.43 13.50
N ALA A 123 -18.82 -4.63 14.27
CA ALA A 123 -19.07 -4.92 15.69
C ALA A 123 -19.79 -6.27 15.93
N THR A 124 -20.54 -6.73 14.94
CA THR A 124 -21.27 -8.01 14.96
C THR A 124 -20.50 -9.16 14.30
N SER A 125 -19.25 -8.91 13.89
CA SER A 125 -18.40 -9.91 13.25
C SER A 125 -18.12 -11.09 14.19
N PRO A 126 -18.21 -12.35 13.72
CA PRO A 126 -17.90 -13.52 14.53
C PRO A 126 -16.38 -13.77 14.66
N TYR A 127 -15.54 -13.06 13.89
CA TYR A 127 -14.11 -13.33 13.83
C TYR A 127 -13.36 -12.63 14.96
N VAL A 128 -12.67 -13.42 15.80
CA VAL A 128 -11.87 -12.91 16.93
C VAL A 128 -10.36 -12.90 16.65
N SER A 129 -9.92 -13.61 15.61
CA SER A 129 -8.52 -13.70 15.20
C SER A 129 -8.40 -14.04 13.72
N GLY A 130 -7.23 -13.75 13.15
CA GLY A 130 -6.91 -14.02 11.76
C GLY A 130 -5.55 -13.45 11.38
N ARG A 131 -4.99 -13.95 10.28
CA ARG A 131 -3.72 -13.45 9.70
C ARG A 131 -3.73 -13.60 8.19
N ILE A 132 -2.87 -12.84 7.54
CA ILE A 132 -2.57 -12.96 6.11
C ILE A 132 -1.20 -13.61 6.00
N GLU A 133 -1.08 -14.64 5.17
CA GLU A 133 0.20 -15.28 4.84
C GLU A 133 0.48 -15.08 3.34
N ILE A 134 1.71 -14.69 3.02
CA ILE A 134 2.16 -14.48 1.64
C ILE A 134 3.11 -15.61 1.27
N GLY A 135 2.76 -16.40 0.26
CA GLY A 135 3.63 -17.43 -0.30
C GLY A 135 4.68 -16.81 -1.22
N THR A 136 5.92 -17.29 -1.12
CA THR A 136 7.07 -16.90 -1.95
C THR A 136 7.51 -18.04 -2.85
#